data_AF-A0A7W0Z1P3-F1
#
_entry.id   AF-A0A7W0Z1P3-F1
#
_cell.length_a   1.000
_cell.length_b   1.000
_cell.length_c   1.000
_cell.angle_alpha   90.00
_cell.angle_beta   90.00
_cell.angle_gamma   90.00
#
_symmetry.space_group_name_H-M   'P 1'
#
loop_
_entity.id
_entity.type
_entity.pdbx_description
1 polymer ?
#
loop_
_entity_poly.entity_id
_entity_poly.type
_entity_poly.pdbx_seq_one_letter_code
_entity_poly.pdbx_strand_id
1 'polypeptide(L)'
;EHDVVFGRVRDGGYYLIGLRGRHDILSGLPMSTADVADALAARVVALGLTFAETPATFDVDEAADLDVLRAELAPDGAAAPATWAALWELGLATETESGQAACQPPSS
;
A
#
# COMPACT_ATOMS: atom_id res chain seq x y z
N GLU A 1 -11.43 -7.83 -18.56
CA GLU A 1 -11.93 -8.57 -17.37
C GLU A 1 -10.83 -9.52 -16.95
N HIS A 2 -10.58 -9.70 -15.65
CA HIS A 2 -9.48 -10.52 -15.11
C HIS A 2 -9.98 -11.47 -14.02
N ASP A 3 -9.37 -12.64 -13.90
CA ASP A 3 -9.70 -13.65 -12.88
C ASP A 3 -9.08 -13.31 -11.52
N VAL A 4 -7.92 -12.64 -11.55
CA VAL A 4 -7.19 -12.18 -10.37
C VAL A 4 -6.83 -10.71 -10.52
N VAL A 5 -6.94 -9.93 -9.45
CA VAL A 5 -6.39 -8.57 -9.39
C VAL A 5 -5.54 -8.48 -8.13
N PHE A 6 -4.33 -7.94 -8.21
CA PHE A 6 -3.54 -7.69 -7.01
C PHE A 6 -2.77 -6.38 -7.09
N GLY A 7 -2.45 -5.82 -5.93
CA GLY A 7 -1.68 -4.59 -5.81
C GLY A 7 -0.33 -4.87 -5.18
N ARG A 8 0.75 -4.46 -5.84
CA ARG A 8 2.12 -4.62 -5.32
C ARG A 8 2.44 -3.56 -4.27
N VAL A 9 3.19 -3.95 -3.27
CA VAL A 9 3.90 -3.02 -2.39
C VAL A 9 5.28 -2.76 -3.00
N ARG A 10 5.80 -1.54 -2.87
CA ARG A 10 7.10 -1.12 -3.41
C ARG A 10 8.28 -1.97 -2.89
N ASP A 11 8.14 -2.59 -1.73
CA ASP A 11 9.13 -3.46 -1.10
C ASP A 11 9.07 -4.93 -1.57
N GLY A 12 8.08 -5.27 -2.41
CA GLY A 12 7.93 -6.59 -3.02
C GLY A 12 6.77 -7.44 -2.51
N GLY A 13 6.04 -6.96 -1.49
CA GLY A 13 4.80 -7.57 -1.02
C GLY A 13 3.60 -7.31 -1.94
N TYR A 14 2.40 -7.67 -1.45
CA TYR A 14 1.13 -7.26 -2.03
C TYR A 14 0.18 -6.76 -0.94
N TYR A 15 -0.56 -5.69 -1.22
CA TYR A 15 -1.51 -5.09 -0.26
C TYR A 15 -2.96 -5.50 -0.53
N LEU A 16 -3.25 -6.06 -1.69
CA LEU A 16 -4.60 -6.42 -2.13
C LEU A 16 -4.56 -7.63 -3.04
N ILE A 17 -5.53 -8.54 -2.86
CA ILE A 17 -5.86 -9.60 -3.81
C ILE A 17 -7.39 -9.67 -3.95
N GLY A 18 -7.87 -9.61 -5.20
CA GLY A 18 -9.24 -9.87 -5.60
C GLY A 18 -9.31 -11.10 -6.50
N LEU A 19 -10.33 -11.94 -6.31
CA LEU A 19 -10.53 -13.20 -7.03
C LEU A 19 -11.93 -13.28 -7.62
N ARG A 20 -12.03 -13.68 -8.89
CA ARG A 20 -13.30 -14.02 -9.54
C ARG A 20 -13.56 -15.52 -9.40
N GLY A 21 -14.11 -15.91 -8.26
CA GLY A 21 -14.37 -17.31 -7.94
C GLY A 21 -13.26 -17.92 -7.08
N ARG A 22 -13.29 -19.25 -6.92
CA ARG A 22 -12.40 -19.96 -6.01
C ARG A 22 -11.19 -20.49 -6.77
N HIS A 23 -10.03 -19.87 -6.54
CA HIS A 23 -8.75 -20.28 -7.10
C HIS A 23 -7.72 -20.45 -5.99
N ASP A 24 -7.00 -21.57 -5.99
CA ASP A 24 -5.93 -21.81 -5.02
C ASP A 24 -4.60 -21.25 -5.53
N ILE A 25 -4.46 -19.92 -5.42
CA ILE A 25 -3.28 -19.19 -5.86
C ILE A 25 -2.30 -18.89 -4.71
N LEU A 26 -2.70 -19.12 -3.46
CA LEU A 26 -1.92 -18.75 -2.28
C LEU A 26 -1.22 -19.94 -1.61
N SER A 27 -1.73 -21.16 -1.78
CA SER A 27 -1.15 -22.33 -1.12
C SER A 27 0.30 -22.55 -1.56
N GLY A 28 1.20 -22.62 -0.59
CA GLY A 28 2.62 -22.85 -0.82
C GLY A 28 3.40 -21.64 -1.31
N LEU A 29 2.79 -20.45 -1.41
CA LEU A 29 3.55 -19.23 -1.61
C LEU A 29 4.40 -18.93 -0.36
N PRO A 30 5.66 -18.47 -0.54
CA PRO A 30 6.42 -17.92 0.56
C PRO A 30 5.63 -16.77 1.18
N MET A 31 5.66 -16.66 2.51
CA MET A 31 5.14 -15.48 3.20
C MET A 31 6.32 -14.54 3.49
N SER A 32 6.09 -13.23 3.38
CA SER A 32 7.02 -12.20 3.87
C SER A 32 8.40 -12.12 3.16
N THR A 33 8.44 -12.24 1.83
CA THR A 33 9.65 -11.95 1.05
C THR A 33 9.36 -10.94 -0.07
N ALA A 34 10.39 -10.18 -0.47
CA ALA A 34 10.29 -9.18 -1.55
C ALA A 34 9.88 -9.77 -2.93
N ASP A 35 9.87 -11.09 -3.06
CA ASP A 35 9.56 -11.77 -4.33
C ASP A 35 8.15 -12.38 -4.35
N VAL A 36 7.34 -12.17 -3.30
CA VAL A 36 6.03 -12.85 -3.17
C VAL A 36 5.05 -12.41 -4.25
N ALA A 37 5.04 -11.14 -4.64
CA ALA A 37 4.17 -10.67 -5.70
C ALA A 37 4.53 -11.27 -7.07
N ASP A 38 5.82 -11.51 -7.34
CA ASP A 38 6.26 -12.20 -8.57
C ASP A 38 5.93 -13.69 -8.54
N ALA A 39 6.09 -14.34 -7.39
CA ALA A 39 5.68 -15.73 -7.20
C ALA A 39 4.17 -15.90 -7.38
N LEU A 40 3.36 -14.95 -6.89
CA LEU A 40 1.91 -14.92 -7.10
C LEU A 40 1.58 -14.77 -8.60
N ALA A 41 2.19 -13.81 -9.30
CA ALA A 41 1.96 -13.61 -10.73
C ALA A 41 2.30 -14.87 -11.55
N ALA A 42 3.45 -15.49 -11.28
CA ALA A 42 3.87 -16.73 -11.92
C ALA A 42 2.89 -17.88 -11.66
N ARG A 43 2.37 -17.98 -10.43
CA ARG A 43 1.39 -18.99 -10.04
C ARG A 43 0.05 -18.82 -10.78
N VAL A 44 -0.42 -17.59 -10.92
CA VAL A 44 -1.66 -17.27 -11.65
C VAL A 44 -1.53 -17.67 -13.12
N VAL A 45 -0.40 -17.33 -13.75
CA VAL A 45 -0.11 -17.73 -15.14
C VAL A 45 -0.03 -19.25 -15.28
N ALA A 46 0.62 -19.95 -14.35
CA ALA A 46 0.74 -21.41 -14.36
C ALA A 46 -0.62 -22.13 -14.23
N LEU A 47 -1.63 -21.47 -13.64
CA LEU A 47 -3.00 -21.98 -13.54
C LEU A 47 -3.86 -21.62 -14.76
N GLY A 48 -3.31 -20.93 -15.76
CA GLY A 48 -4.03 -20.50 -16.97
C GLY A 48 -5.03 -19.37 -16.71
N LEU A 49 -4.86 -18.63 -15.61
CA LEU A 49 -5.73 -17.52 -15.22
C LEU A 49 -5.18 -16.19 -15.72
N THR A 50 -6.07 -15.22 -15.90
CA THR A 50 -5.72 -13.84 -16.25
C THR A 50 -5.58 -12.98 -15.00
N PHE A 51 -4.66 -12.02 -15.02
CA PHE A 51 -4.54 -11.04 -13.94
C PHE A 51 -4.34 -9.60 -14.41
N ALA A 52 -4.66 -8.67 -13.52
CA ALA A 52 -4.26 -7.27 -13.61
C ALA A 52 -3.64 -6.78 -12.30
N GLU A 53 -2.82 -5.75 -12.41
CA GLU A 53 -2.20 -5.10 -11.27
C GLU A 53 -2.84 -3.72 -11.03
N THR A 54 -3.09 -3.40 -9.75
CA THR A 54 -3.42 -2.03 -9.35
C THR A 54 -2.13 -1.20 -9.23
N PRO A 55 -2.21 0.14 -9.19
CA PRO A 55 -1.03 0.96 -8.91
C PRO A 55 -0.33 0.50 -7.63
N ALA A 56 1.00 0.39 -7.72
CA ALA A 56 1.81 0.02 -6.58
C ALA A 56 1.75 1.12 -5.51
N THR A 57 1.71 0.69 -4.25
CA THR A 57 1.71 1.58 -3.08
C THR A 57 2.82 1.15 -2.11
N PHE A 58 2.89 1.80 -0.97
CA PHE A 58 3.71 1.41 0.18
C PHE A 58 2.79 0.98 1.32
N ASP A 59 3.27 0.09 2.16
CA ASP A 59 2.77 -0.16 3.51
C ASP A 59 3.59 0.66 4.52
N VAL A 60 3.16 0.62 5.78
CA VAL A 60 3.75 1.41 6.86
C VAL A 60 4.10 0.44 7.98
N ASP A 61 5.33 -0.07 7.94
CA ASP A 61 5.81 -1.11 8.85
C ASP A 61 6.95 -0.61 9.73
N GLU A 62 7.80 0.27 9.20
CA GLU A 62 8.93 0.88 9.89
C GLU A 62 8.74 2.37 10.16
N ALA A 63 9.50 2.91 11.12
CA ALA A 63 9.41 4.33 11.48
C ALA A 63 9.69 5.27 10.30
N ALA A 64 10.54 4.86 9.36
CA ALA A 64 10.87 5.63 8.16
C ALA A 64 9.67 5.76 7.19
N ASP A 65 8.74 4.80 7.20
CA ASP A 65 7.58 4.82 6.31
C ASP A 65 6.58 5.93 6.68
N LEU A 66 6.65 6.44 7.92
CA LEU A 66 5.86 7.61 8.33
C LEU A 66 6.22 8.87 7.54
N ASP A 67 7.47 9.01 7.10
CA ASP A 67 7.86 10.15 6.27
C ASP A 67 7.23 10.07 4.87
N VAL A 68 7.17 8.86 4.31
CA VAL A 68 6.48 8.58 3.04
C VAL A 68 4.97 8.82 3.20
N LEU A 69 4.37 8.31 4.28
CA LEU A 69 2.96 8.50 4.59
C LEU A 69 2.60 9.99 4.70
N ARG A 70 3.39 10.78 5.43
CA ARG A 70 3.18 12.23 5.57
C ARG A 70 3.23 12.93 4.21
N ALA A 71 4.22 12.60 3.38
CA ALA A 71 4.37 13.21 2.06
C ALA A 71 3.18 12.90 1.13
N GLU A 72 2.64 11.68 1.19
CA GLU A 72 1.51 11.24 0.36
C GLU A 72 0.16 11.81 0.86
N LEU A 73 0.06 12.13 2.15
CA LEU A 73 -1.11 12.79 2.73
C LEU A 73 -1.05 14.31 2.68
N ALA A 74 0.13 14.90 2.47
CA ALA A 74 0.26 16.35 2.38
C ALA A 74 -0.50 16.92 1.16
N PRO A 75 -0.97 18.18 1.25
CA PRO A 75 -0.85 19.09 2.39
C PRO A 75 -1.97 18.95 3.43
N ASP A 76 -3.07 18.28 3.11
CA ASP A 76 -4.36 18.40 3.83
C ASP A 76 -4.96 17.07 4.31
N GLY A 77 -4.32 15.94 4.01
CA GLY A 77 -4.78 14.62 4.39
C GLY A 77 -6.00 14.12 3.62
N ALA A 78 -6.38 14.75 2.50
CA ALA A 78 -7.63 14.45 1.80
C ALA A 78 -7.77 12.98 1.37
N ALA A 79 -6.65 12.32 1.07
CA ALA A 79 -6.62 10.91 0.68
C ALA A 79 -6.95 9.95 1.85
N ALA A 80 -6.65 10.32 3.09
CA ALA A 80 -6.96 9.52 4.28
C ALA A 80 -7.20 10.42 5.52
N PRO A 81 -8.38 11.08 5.62
CA PRO A 81 -8.61 12.09 6.66
C PRO A 81 -8.49 11.57 8.09
N ALA A 82 -8.92 10.34 8.34
CA ALA A 82 -8.81 9.70 9.65
C ALA A 82 -7.34 9.40 10.03
N THR A 83 -6.55 8.88 9.07
CA THR A 83 -5.11 8.63 9.27
C THR A 83 -4.39 9.94 9.52
N TRP A 84 -4.73 10.99 8.76
CA TRP A 84 -4.19 12.32 8.96
C TRP A 84 -4.47 12.85 10.36
N ALA A 85 -5.72 12.80 10.82
CA ALA A 85 -6.08 13.21 12.17
C ALA A 85 -5.30 12.42 13.25
N ALA A 86 -5.18 11.11 13.09
CA ALA A 86 -4.41 10.28 14.01
C ALA A 86 -2.93 10.68 14.09
N LEU A 87 -2.30 11.05 12.98
CA LEU A 87 -0.91 11.54 12.99
C LEU A 87 -0.78 12.80 13.87
N TRP A 88 -1.73 13.73 13.80
CA TRP A 88 -1.72 14.94 14.63
C TRP A 88 -1.98 14.63 16.10
N GLU A 89 -2.98 13.80 16.42
CA GLU A 89 -3.31 13.41 17.79
C GLU A 89 -2.14 12.70 18.49
N LEU A 90 -1.37 11.92 17.75
CA LEU A 90 -0.21 11.19 18.25
C LEU A 90 1.08 12.04 18.29
N GLY A 91 1.04 13.30 17.87
CA GLY A 91 2.24 14.14 17.76
C GLY A 91 3.24 13.64 16.70
N LEU A 92 2.75 12.89 15.72
CA LEU A 92 3.50 12.33 14.61
C LEU A 92 3.31 13.14 13.31
N ALA A 93 2.54 14.23 13.31
CA ALA A 93 2.56 15.19 12.21
C ALA A 93 3.76 16.13 12.42
N THR A 94 4.80 16.01 11.59
CA THR A 94 5.94 16.94 11.67
C THR A 94 5.58 18.26 11.01
N GLU A 95 5.73 19.36 11.74
CA GLU A 95 5.84 20.71 11.15
C GLU A 95 7.20 20.78 10.45
N THR A 96 7.23 20.65 9.12
CA THR A 96 8.49 20.65 8.37
C THR A 96 9.28 21.94 8.63
N GLU A 97 10.49 21.81 9.19
CA GLU A 97 11.46 22.90 9.24
C GLU A 97 11.77 23.39 7.82
N SER A 98 11.40 24.65 7.57
CA SER A 98 11.97 25.56 6.55
C SER A 98 12.14 25.02 5.12
N GLY A 99 11.06 25.01 4.33
CA GLY A 99 11.17 25.12 2.86
C GLY A 99 10.13 24.38 2.00
N GLN A 100 9.32 23.49 2.57
CA GLN A 100 8.25 22.77 1.87
C GLN A 100 6.88 23.15 2.42
N ALA A 101 5.84 23.07 1.59
CA ALA A 101 4.47 23.46 1.94
C ALA A 101 4.05 22.82 3.27
N ALA A 102 3.65 23.66 4.23
CA ALA A 102 3.30 23.22 5.57
C ALA A 102 2.06 22.31 5.55
N CYS A 103 2.17 21.16 6.22
CA CYS A 103 1.07 20.25 6.50
C CYS A 103 0.00 20.97 7.35
N GLN A 104 -1.26 20.96 6.92
CA GLN A 104 -2.36 21.59 7.63
C GLN A 104 -3.02 20.62 8.61
N PRO A 105 -3.39 21.04 9.83
CA PRO A 105 -4.16 20.19 10.74
C PRO A 105 -5.54 19.85 10.15
N PRO A 106 -6.16 18.73 10.56
CA PRO A 106 -7.52 18.40 10.13
C PRO A 106 -8.50 19.52 10.50
N SER A 107 -9.41 19.83 9.58
CA SER A 107 -10.50 20.77 9.84
C SER A 107 -11.54 20.10 10.75
N SER A 108 -11.85 20.75 11.89
CA SER A 108 -12.86 20.30 12.88
C SER A 108 -14.26 20.17 12.32
#